data_AF-A0A1P8WXW8-F1
#
_entry.id   AF-A0A1P8WXW8-F1
#
_cell.length_a   1.000
_cell.length_b   1.000
_cell.length_c   1.000
_cell.angle_alpha   90.00
_cell.angle_beta   90.00
_cell.angle_gamma   90.00
#
_symmetry.space_group_name_H-M   'P 1'
#
loop_
_entity.id
_entity.type
_entity.pdbx_description
1 polymer ?
#
loop_
_entity_poly.entity_id
_entity_poly.type
_entity_poly.pdbx_seq_one_letter_code
_entity_poly.pdbx_strand_id
1 'polypeptide(L)'
;MQPAQDPSPLAHALLGAAREQGIATLAYPNGAIMEAPEGAAISDMLVRGGRRQSLYRAYVHPVSDQPNLTILTGAQPRKPKRSKAGG
;
A
#
# COMPACT_ATOMS: atom_id res chain seq x y z
N MET A 1 4.69 -6.01 0.56
CA MET A 1 5.21 -4.64 0.41
C MET A 1 6.72 -4.74 0.38
N GLN A 2 7.40 -3.98 -0.46
CA GLN A 2 8.86 -3.99 -0.53
C GLN A 2 9.37 -2.55 -0.62
N PRO A 3 10.59 -2.27 -0.14
CA PRO A 3 11.23 -0.97 -0.32
C PRO A 3 11.28 -0.59 -1.81
N ALA A 4 11.39 0.70 -2.09
CA ALA A 4 11.62 1.20 -3.44
C ALA A 4 12.82 0.46 -4.07
N GLN A 5 12.63 -0.11 -5.26
CA GLN A 5 13.64 -0.94 -5.92
C GLN A 5 14.84 -0.11 -6.43
N ASP A 6 14.59 1.14 -6.81
CA ASP A 6 15.59 2.12 -7.23
C ASP A 6 15.28 3.46 -6.55
N PRO A 7 15.64 3.62 -5.27
CA PRO A 7 15.42 4.87 -4.54
C PRO A 7 16.23 6.00 -5.16
N SER A 8 15.66 7.19 -5.21
CA SER A 8 16.40 8.39 -5.62
C SER A 8 17.67 8.56 -4.78
N PRO A 9 18.80 9.03 -5.36
CA PRO A 9 20.00 9.37 -4.61
C PRO A 9 19.72 10.33 -3.44
N LEU A 10 18.71 11.19 -3.57
CA LEU A 10 18.28 12.09 -2.49
C LEU A 10 17.74 11.33 -1.27
N ALA A 11 17.06 10.20 -1.48
CA ALA A 11 16.54 9.38 -0.39
C ALA A 11 17.69 8.74 0.41
N HIS A 12 18.77 8.33 -0.28
CA HIS A 12 19.99 7.86 0.39
C HIS A 12 20.71 8.98 1.14
N ALA A 13 20.82 10.17 0.55
CA ALA A 13 21.40 11.33 1.22
C ALA A 13 20.61 11.72 2.48
N LEU A 14 19.28 11.66 2.43
CA LEU A 14 18.41 11.91 3.58
C LEU A 14 18.66 10.90 4.72
N LEU A 15 18.79 9.61 4.41
CA LEU A 15 19.13 8.60 5.42
C LEU A 15 20.53 8.84 6.01
N GLY A 16 21.49 9.26 5.19
CA GLY A 16 22.83 9.64 5.65
C GLY A 16 22.77 10.79 6.67
N ALA A 17 22.06 11.85 6.32
CA ALA A 17 21.86 13.00 7.21
C ALA A 17 21.11 12.62 8.49
N ALA A 18 20.07 11.78 8.42
CA ALA A 18 19.36 11.29 9.60
C ALA A 18 20.32 10.56 10.56
N ARG A 19 21.19 9.70 10.03
CA ARG A 19 22.20 8.99 10.81
C ARG A 19 23.20 9.95 11.48
N GLU A 20 23.63 11.00 10.79
CA GLU A 20 24.51 12.03 11.34
C GLU A 20 23.86 12.83 12.48
N GLN A 21 22.54 12.94 12.48
CA GLN A 21 21.76 13.57 13.55
C GLN A 21 21.38 12.60 14.69
N GLY A 22 21.86 11.36 14.66
CA GLY A 22 21.58 10.36 15.69
C GLY A 22 20.27 9.59 15.53
N ILE A 23 19.53 9.83 14.44
CA ILE A 23 18.28 9.12 14.16
C ILE A 23 18.61 7.72 13.63
N ALA A 24 18.02 6.70 14.25
CA ALA A 24 18.21 5.31 13.83
C ALA A 24 17.73 5.10 12.38
N THR A 25 18.59 4.49 11.54
CA THR A 25 18.23 4.11 10.18
C THR A 25 17.96 2.61 10.12
N LEU A 26 16.79 2.22 9.62
CA LEU A 26 16.35 0.82 9.59
C LEU A 26 16.02 0.39 8.16
N ALA A 27 16.05 -0.93 7.92
CA ALA A 27 15.85 -1.50 6.59
C ALA A 27 14.41 -1.37 6.08
N TYR A 28 13.43 -1.36 7.00
CA TYR A 28 12.00 -1.32 6.67
C TYR A 28 11.29 -0.22 7.46
N PRO A 29 10.36 0.51 6.83
CA PRO A 29 9.60 1.58 7.47
C PRO A 29 8.49 1.03 8.40
N ASN A 30 8.11 -0.22 8.19
CA ASN A 30 7.13 -0.93 8.99
C ASN A 30 7.86 -1.85 9.98
N GLY A 31 7.29 -2.06 11.17
CA GLY A 31 7.89 -2.91 12.20
C GLY A 31 8.71 -2.11 13.19
N ALA A 32 10.03 -2.35 13.28
CA ALA A 32 10.88 -1.78 14.34
C ALA A 32 10.85 -0.24 14.43
N ILE A 33 10.67 0.48 13.30
CA ILE A 33 10.47 1.94 13.32
C ILE A 33 9.18 2.34 14.05
N MET A 34 8.12 1.53 13.92
CA MET A 34 6.82 1.83 14.53
C MET A 34 6.82 1.67 16.05
N GLU A 35 7.75 0.87 16.59
CA GLU A 35 7.92 0.66 18.03
C GLU A 35 8.99 1.59 18.64
N ALA A 36 9.73 2.31 17.79
CA ALA A 36 10.76 3.24 18.20
C ALA A 36 10.20 4.66 18.37
N PRO A 37 10.77 5.49 19.27
CA PRO A 37 10.41 6.91 19.37
C PRO A 37 10.68 7.68 18.08
N GLU A 38 11.72 7.28 17.34
CA GLU A 38 12.12 7.86 16.08
C GLU A 38 12.87 6.83 15.22
N GLY A 39 12.90 7.06 13.92
CA GLY A 39 13.64 6.24 12.97
C GLY A 39 13.40 6.67 11.53
N ALA A 40 14.32 6.31 10.64
CA ALA A 40 14.25 6.62 9.22
C ALA A 40 14.51 5.36 8.38
N ALA A 41 13.69 5.16 7.34
CA ALA A 41 13.86 4.09 6.36
C ALA A 41 13.33 4.55 5.00
N ILE A 42 13.74 3.86 3.94
CA ILE A 42 13.12 4.03 2.62
C ILE A 42 11.69 3.49 2.68
N SER A 43 10.74 4.27 2.17
CA SER A 43 9.34 3.86 2.15
C SER A 43 9.11 2.63 1.26
N ASP A 44 8.21 1.75 1.71
CA ASP A 44 7.75 0.63 0.90
C ASP A 44 6.81 1.11 -0.20
N MET A 45 6.88 0.47 -1.37
CA MET A 45 6.04 0.78 -2.52
C MET A 45 5.11 -0.38 -2.90
N LEU A 46 3.89 -0.03 -3.30
CA LEU A 46 2.96 -0.94 -4.01
C LEU A 46 3.31 -1.01 -5.50
N VAL A 47 4.50 -1.50 -5.82
CA VAL A 47 4.96 -1.69 -7.20
C VAL A 47 5.39 -3.14 -7.39
N ARG A 48 4.96 -3.74 -8.50
CA ARG A 48 5.37 -5.09 -8.92
C ARG A 48 5.61 -5.08 -10.43
N GLY A 49 6.79 -5.52 -10.86
CA GLY A 49 7.18 -5.49 -12.28
C GLY A 49 7.12 -4.09 -12.90
N GLY A 50 7.58 -3.06 -12.16
CA GLY A 50 7.60 -1.67 -12.63
C GLY A 50 6.22 -0.99 -12.73
N ARG A 51 5.13 -1.65 -12.32
CA ARG A 51 3.77 -1.11 -12.38
C ARG A 51 3.15 -1.01 -10.99
N ARG A 52 2.30 0.01 -10.80
CA ARG A 52 1.52 0.14 -9.56
C ARG A 52 0.64 -1.10 -9.35
N GLN A 53 0.83 -1.75 -8.21
CA GLN A 53 0.03 -2.86 -7.71
C GLN A 53 -1.17 -2.32 -6.92
N SER A 54 -2.21 -1.89 -7.64
CA SER A 54 -3.46 -1.41 -7.03
C SER A 54 -4.20 -2.55 -6.31
N LEU A 55 -5.16 -2.20 -5.45
CA LEU A 55 -6.04 -3.20 -4.81
C LEU A 55 -6.78 -4.06 -5.85
N TYR A 56 -7.26 -3.46 -6.94
CA TYR A 56 -7.84 -4.22 -8.04
C TYR A 56 -6.86 -5.26 -8.60
N ARG A 57 -5.61 -4.88 -8.90
CA ARG A 57 -4.61 -5.83 -9.41
C ARG A 57 -4.20 -6.90 -8.39
N ALA A 58 -4.17 -6.56 -7.12
CA ALA A 58 -3.77 -7.47 -6.05
C ALA A 58 -4.85 -8.51 -5.73
N TYR A 59 -6.13 -8.10 -5.72
CA TYR A 59 -7.21 -8.93 -5.17
C TYR A 59 -8.30 -9.31 -6.17
N VAL A 60 -8.61 -8.45 -7.14
CA VAL A 60 -9.78 -8.63 -8.02
C VAL A 60 -9.36 -9.23 -9.37
N HIS A 61 -8.34 -8.66 -10.00
CA HIS A 61 -7.83 -9.09 -11.30
C HIS A 61 -7.45 -10.58 -11.32
N PRO A 62 -6.79 -11.18 -10.31
CA PRO A 62 -6.42 -12.60 -10.36
C PRO A 62 -7.62 -13.56 -10.36
N VAL A 63 -8.81 -13.09 -10.00
CA VAL A 63 -10.02 -13.89 -9.84
C VAL A 63 -11.18 -13.36 -10.68
N SER A 64 -10.92 -12.45 -11.63
CA SER A 64 -11.96 -11.75 -12.40
C SER A 64 -12.85 -12.67 -13.24
N ASP A 65 -12.33 -13.86 -13.56
CA ASP A 65 -12.99 -14.83 -14.44
C ASP A 65 -13.76 -15.90 -13.65
N GLN A 66 -13.80 -15.80 -12.32
CA GLN A 66 -14.57 -16.75 -11.51
C GLN A 66 -16.08 -16.54 -11.70
N PRO A 67 -16.88 -17.61 -11.84
CA PRO A 67 -18.29 -17.52 -12.18
C PRO A 67 -19.17 -16.87 -11.09
N ASN A 68 -18.65 -16.78 -9.86
CA ASN A 68 -19.32 -16.15 -8.72
C ASN A 68 -18.94 -14.68 -8.51
N LEU A 69 -18.18 -14.06 -9.42
CA LEU A 69 -17.77 -12.66 -9.32
C LEU A 69 -18.18 -11.87 -10.57
N THR A 70 -19.08 -10.89 -10.39
CA THR A 70 -19.45 -9.95 -11.46
C THR A 70 -18.83 -8.58 -11.18
N ILE A 71 -18.02 -8.07 -12.12
CA ILE A 71 -17.38 -6.75 -12.01
C ILE A 71 -18.16 -5.74 -12.85
N LEU A 72 -18.81 -4.78 -12.18
CA LEU A 72 -19.52 -3.69 -12.84
C LEU A 72 -18.72 -2.39 -12.72
N THR A 73 -18.18 -1.91 -13.82
CA THR A 73 -17.46 -0.62 -13.88
C THR A 73 -18.41 0.53 -14.25
N GLY A 74 -18.14 1.75 -13.75
CA GLY A 74 -18.97 2.93 -14.08
C GLY A 74 -20.36 2.96 -13.43
N ALA A 75 -20.64 2.02 -12.52
CA ALA A 75 -21.90 2.00 -11.80
C ALA A 75 -21.88 3.02 -10.65
N GLN A 76 -22.95 3.82 -10.56
CA GLN A 76 -23.22 4.64 -9.37
C GLN A 76 -24.16 3.87 -8.45
N PRO A 77 -23.77 3.62 -7.18
CA PRO A 77 -24.65 2.93 -6.25
C PRO A 77 -25.89 3.78 -5.96
N ARG A 78 -27.06 3.15 -6.01
CA ARG A 78 -28.32 3.75 -5.55
C ARG A 78 -28.59 3.36 -4.10
N LYS A 79 -29.42 4.13 -3.40
CA LYS A 79 -29.85 3.80 -2.04
C LYS A 79 -30.39 2.36 -2.01
N PRO A 80 -29.95 1.54 -1.04
CA PRO A 80 -30.42 0.17 -0.93
C PRO A 80 -31.92 0.15 -0.65
N LYS A 81 -32.65 -0.77 -1.28
CA LYS A 81 -34.05 -1.02 -0.96
C LYS A 81 -34.11 -1.62 0.44
N ARG A 82 -34.89 -1.03 1.34
CA ARG A 82 -35.24 -1.63 2.63
C ARG A 82 -36.54 -2.40 2.47
N SER A 83 -36.59 -3.67 2.84
CA SER A 83 -37.87 -4.33 3.06
C SER A 83 -38.45 -3.84 4.39
N LYS A 84 -39.79 -3.70 4.47
CA LYS A 84 -40.44 -3.60 5.77
C LYS A 84 -40.40 -5.00 6.38
N ALA A 85 -39.87 -5.13 7.60
CA ALA A 85 -40.10 -6.32 8.40
C ALA A 85 -41.62 -6.47 8.56
N GLY A 86 -42.16 -7.60 8.10
CA GLY A 86 -43.58 -7.90 8.25
C GLY A 86 -43.95 -7.90 9.73
N GLY A 87 -45.07 -7.26 10.04
CA GLY A 87 -45.77 -7.40 11.33
C GLY A 87 -46.63 -8.65 11.36
#